data_AF-T0ZVI8-F1
#
_entry.id   AF-T0ZVI8-F1
#
_cell.length_a   1.000
_cell.length_b   1.000
_cell.length_c   1.000
_cell.angle_alpha   90.00
_cell.angle_beta   90.00
_cell.angle_gamma   90.00
#
_symmetry.space_group_name_H-M   'P 1'
#
loop_
_entity.id
_entity.type
_entity.pdbx_description
1 polymer ?
#
loop_
_entity_poly.entity_id
_entity_poly.type
_entity_poly.pdbx_seq_one_letter_code
_entity_poly.pdbx_strand_id
1 'polypeptide(L)'
;MLDADIYGPSQPLMFGLAGQQPTSPDGQHIVPLNNHGVVVMSIGFMVDAEQPMIWRGPMVTQALSQLLSQTRWGELDYLVVDMPPGTGDIQLTLAQRVPVAGAVIVTTPQDIALADARKGLKMFEKVSVPVLGIVENMSVHVCTQCGHVEHIFGAGGGARMAEQYGVRLRRGIAARCA
;
A
#
# COMPACT_ATOMS: atom_id res chain seq x y z
N MET A 1 7.48 -6.69 -3.48
CA MET A 1 6.73 -5.82 -2.55
C MET A 1 7.64 -4.66 -2.19
N LEU A 2 7.22 -3.43 -2.49
CA LEU A 2 7.86 -2.21 -2.04
C LEU A 2 6.93 -1.50 -1.05
N ASP A 3 7.39 -1.29 0.16
CA ASP A 3 6.72 -0.46 1.15
C ASP A 3 7.15 1.00 0.99
N ALA A 4 6.25 1.82 0.47
CA ALA A 4 6.45 3.25 0.31
C ALA A 4 5.77 4.08 1.43
N ASP A 5 5.14 3.44 2.43
CA ASP A 5 4.61 4.14 3.58
C ASP A 5 5.72 4.43 4.59
N ILE A 6 6.20 5.66 4.55
CA ILE A 6 7.32 6.12 5.38
C ILE A 6 6.90 6.42 6.81
N TYR A 7 5.65 6.78 7.03
CA TYR A 7 5.18 7.22 8.34
C TYR A 7 4.75 6.05 9.21
N GLY A 8 4.40 4.91 8.59
CA GLY A 8 4.02 3.70 9.30
C GLY A 8 4.35 2.44 8.50
N PRO A 9 5.64 2.14 8.24
CA PRO A 9 6.02 0.98 7.45
C PRO A 9 5.56 -0.30 8.16
N SER A 10 4.67 -1.03 7.52
CA SER A 10 4.03 -2.23 8.11
C SER A 10 4.50 -3.53 7.45
N GLN A 11 5.06 -3.45 6.23
CA GLN A 11 5.46 -4.62 5.46
C GLN A 11 6.59 -5.43 6.14
N PRO A 12 7.62 -4.83 6.76
CA PRO A 12 8.62 -5.58 7.52
C PRO A 12 8.01 -6.51 8.57
N LEU A 13 7.01 -6.01 9.31
CA LEU A 13 6.33 -6.79 10.34
C LEU A 13 5.45 -7.88 9.73
N MET A 14 4.63 -7.53 8.73
CA MET A 14 3.71 -8.48 8.08
C MET A 14 4.42 -9.64 7.38
N PHE A 15 5.63 -9.40 6.87
CA PHE A 15 6.48 -10.43 6.27
C PHE A 15 7.41 -11.11 7.28
N GLY A 16 7.34 -10.82 8.59
CA GLY A 16 8.21 -11.45 9.59
C GLY A 16 9.70 -11.12 9.44
N LEU A 17 10.01 -9.96 8.86
CA LEU A 17 11.35 -9.45 8.59
C LEU A 17 11.75 -8.31 9.55
N ALA A 18 10.96 -8.07 10.60
CA ALA A 18 11.24 -7.04 11.60
C ALA A 18 12.62 -7.26 12.25
N GLY A 19 13.40 -6.19 12.35
CA GLY A 19 14.77 -6.21 12.89
C GLY A 19 15.86 -6.69 11.92
N GLN A 20 15.49 -7.12 10.71
CA GLN A 20 16.46 -7.44 9.67
C GLN A 20 16.81 -6.19 8.85
N GLN A 21 18.04 -6.14 8.34
CA GLN A 21 18.52 -5.06 7.50
C GLN A 21 18.98 -5.60 6.14
N PRO A 22 18.60 -4.95 5.02
CA PRO A 22 19.12 -5.29 3.71
C PRO A 22 20.62 -4.98 3.65
N THR A 23 21.31 -5.69 2.77
CA THR A 23 22.75 -5.48 2.55
C THR A 23 22.98 -4.63 1.32
N SER A 24 24.11 -3.93 1.27
CA SER A 24 24.57 -3.21 0.08
C SER A 24 26.03 -3.57 -0.21
N PRO A 25 26.28 -4.73 -0.85
CA PRO A 25 27.64 -5.27 -0.99
C PRO A 25 28.60 -4.36 -1.77
N ASP A 26 28.08 -3.54 -2.69
CA ASP A 26 28.84 -2.59 -3.51
C ASP A 26 28.69 -1.13 -3.04
N GLY A 27 27.95 -0.89 -1.95
CA GLY A 27 27.64 0.45 -1.44
C GLY A 27 26.72 1.28 -2.35
N GLN A 28 26.25 0.74 -3.47
CA GLN A 28 25.44 1.44 -4.46
C GLN A 28 24.05 0.82 -4.62
N HIS A 29 23.97 -0.51 -4.58
CA HIS A 29 22.76 -1.25 -4.82
C HIS A 29 22.35 -2.03 -3.59
N ILE A 30 21.07 -1.95 -3.28
CA ILE A 30 20.52 -2.58 -2.10
C ILE A 30 19.98 -3.96 -2.49
N VAL A 31 20.43 -4.99 -1.77
CA VAL A 31 19.90 -6.35 -1.88
C VAL A 31 18.67 -6.43 -0.96
N PRO A 32 17.45 -6.54 -1.53
CA PRO A 32 16.23 -6.61 -0.74
C PRO A 32 16.17 -7.90 0.06
N LEU A 33 15.30 -7.92 1.07
CA LEU A 33 15.04 -9.12 1.85
C LEU A 33 14.04 -10.02 1.12
N ASN A 34 14.00 -11.29 1.49
CA ASN A 34 13.03 -12.24 0.96
C ASN A 34 12.38 -13.00 2.10
N ASN A 35 11.06 -13.13 2.05
CA ASN A 35 10.36 -14.14 2.83
C ASN A 35 9.12 -14.63 2.07
N HIS A 36 8.72 -15.88 2.31
CA HIS A 36 7.58 -16.51 1.65
C HIS A 36 7.64 -16.47 0.11
N GLY A 37 8.85 -16.46 -0.47
CA GLY A 37 9.05 -16.34 -1.92
C GLY A 37 8.79 -14.95 -2.49
N VAL A 38 8.56 -13.94 -1.62
CA VAL A 38 8.35 -12.55 -2.02
C VAL A 38 9.59 -11.74 -1.71
N VAL A 39 10.08 -10.99 -2.71
CA VAL A 39 11.11 -9.98 -2.51
C VAL A 39 10.47 -8.75 -1.87
N VAL A 40 10.99 -8.33 -0.72
CA VAL A 40 10.44 -7.25 0.11
C VAL A 40 11.49 -6.18 0.33
N MET A 41 11.10 -4.94 0.04
CA MET A 41 11.89 -3.76 0.37
C MET A 41 11.01 -2.74 1.08
N SER A 42 11.53 -2.13 2.13
CA SER A 42 10.83 -1.12 2.91
C SER A 42 11.82 -0.10 3.44
N ILE A 43 11.39 1.15 3.51
CA ILE A 43 12.14 2.16 4.25
C ILE A 43 12.28 1.78 5.72
N GLY A 44 11.32 1.01 6.25
CA GLY A 44 11.30 0.46 7.61
C GLY A 44 12.51 -0.40 7.97
N PHE A 45 13.27 -0.90 7.00
CA PHE A 45 14.52 -1.62 7.28
C PHE A 45 15.73 -0.70 7.50
N MET A 46 15.66 0.54 7.04
CA MET A 46 16.76 1.51 7.10
C MET A 46 16.60 2.50 8.25
N VAL A 47 15.49 2.42 8.98
CA VAL A 47 15.14 3.37 10.03
C VAL A 47 14.99 2.64 11.36
N ASP A 48 15.53 3.26 12.40
CA ASP A 48 15.41 2.79 13.77
C ASP A 48 14.03 3.19 14.32
N ALA A 49 13.25 2.21 14.79
CA ALA A 49 11.86 2.39 15.20
C ALA A 49 11.71 3.31 16.43
N GLU A 50 12.77 3.46 17.24
CA GLU A 50 12.74 4.29 18.44
C GLU A 50 13.13 5.76 18.19
N GLN A 51 13.62 6.10 17.00
CA GLN A 51 14.07 7.46 16.70
C GLN A 51 12.95 8.28 16.04
N PRO A 52 12.55 9.43 16.60
CA PRO A 52 11.57 10.31 15.96
C PRO A 52 12.16 10.85 14.66
N MET A 53 11.65 10.35 13.54
CA MET A 53 12.19 10.69 12.24
C MET A 53 11.59 11.99 11.71
N ILE A 54 12.43 12.99 11.44
CA ILE A 54 12.03 14.23 10.77
C ILE A 54 12.29 14.09 9.27
N TRP A 55 11.42 13.36 8.57
CA TRP A 55 11.48 13.26 7.11
C TRP A 55 10.83 14.49 6.47
N ARG A 56 11.63 15.30 5.76
CA ARG A 56 11.11 16.37 4.90
C ARG A 56 10.71 15.79 3.53
N GLY A 57 9.68 16.36 2.89
CA GLY A 57 9.15 15.87 1.61
C GLY A 57 10.19 15.57 0.51
N PRO A 58 11.23 16.41 0.30
CA PRO A 58 12.28 16.11 -0.66
C PRO A 58 13.10 14.85 -0.32
N MET A 59 13.39 14.62 0.96
CA MET A 59 14.13 13.44 1.43
C MET A 59 13.31 12.17 1.22
N VAL A 60 12.01 12.22 1.52
CA VAL A 60 11.06 11.14 1.26
C VAL A 60 11.08 10.75 -0.21
N THR A 61 10.96 11.74 -1.08
CA THR A 61 10.91 11.52 -2.53
C THR A 61 12.21 10.92 -3.05
N GLN A 62 13.34 11.39 -2.53
CA GLN A 62 14.66 10.87 -2.87
C GLN A 62 14.83 9.42 -2.41
N ALA A 63 14.51 9.11 -1.15
CA ALA A 63 14.61 7.76 -0.60
C ALA A 63 13.71 6.78 -1.36
N LEU A 64 12.48 7.16 -1.69
CA LEU A 64 11.60 6.32 -2.52
C LEU A 64 12.17 6.08 -3.91
N SER A 65 12.66 7.15 -4.56
CA SER A 65 13.31 7.03 -5.87
C SER A 65 14.53 6.09 -5.79
N GLN A 66 15.28 6.15 -4.70
CA GLN A 66 16.42 5.29 -4.43
C GLN A 66 15.98 3.83 -4.25
N LEU A 67 14.96 3.56 -3.44
CA LEU A 67 14.42 2.22 -3.23
C LEU A 67 13.89 1.61 -4.53
N LEU A 68 13.34 2.42 -5.44
CA LEU A 68 12.88 1.94 -6.74
C LEU A 68 14.04 1.62 -7.69
N SER A 69 15.03 2.51 -7.78
CA SER A 69 16.08 2.45 -8.80
C SER A 69 17.33 1.66 -8.38
N GLN A 70 17.68 1.64 -7.09
CA GLN A 70 18.90 1.05 -6.58
C GLN A 70 18.68 -0.31 -5.90
N THR A 71 17.42 -0.73 -5.71
CA THR A 71 17.14 -2.08 -5.20
C THR A 71 17.32 -3.11 -6.31
N ARG A 72 18.06 -4.18 -6.01
CA ARG A 72 18.23 -5.33 -6.90
C ARG A 72 17.00 -6.22 -6.85
N TRP A 73 15.95 -5.78 -7.53
CA TRP A 73 14.69 -6.50 -7.64
C TRP A 73 14.81 -7.85 -8.36
N GLY A 74 15.79 -7.98 -9.26
CA GLY A 74 15.92 -9.15 -10.13
C GLY A 74 14.83 -9.17 -11.21
N GLU A 75 14.56 -10.36 -11.73
CA GLU A 75 13.45 -10.59 -12.65
C GLU A 75 12.13 -10.61 -11.87
N LEU A 76 11.21 -9.68 -12.19
CA LEU A 76 9.90 -9.58 -11.58
C LEU A 76 8.81 -9.48 -12.64
N ASP A 77 7.77 -10.29 -12.52
CA ASP A 77 6.53 -10.09 -13.29
C ASP A 77 5.71 -8.91 -12.74
N TYR A 78 5.73 -8.72 -11.41
CA TYR A 78 4.95 -7.71 -10.71
C TYR A 78 5.72 -7.08 -9.55
N LEU A 79 5.72 -5.76 -9.50
CA LEU A 79 6.13 -4.98 -8.34
C LEU A 79 4.89 -4.30 -7.72
N VAL A 80 4.43 -4.84 -6.59
CA VAL A 80 3.39 -4.20 -5.78
C VAL A 80 4.03 -3.13 -4.89
N VAL A 81 3.48 -1.92 -4.94
CA VAL A 81 3.91 -0.77 -4.13
C VAL A 81 2.81 -0.41 -3.13
N ASP A 82 3.11 -0.50 -1.84
CA ASP A 82 2.25 -0.05 -0.75
C ASP A 82 2.42 1.46 -0.56
N MET A 83 1.43 2.24 -0.98
CA MET A 83 1.53 3.70 -0.96
C MET A 83 1.03 4.27 0.36
N PRO A 84 1.64 5.37 0.85
CA PRO A 84 1.16 6.05 2.05
C PRO A 84 -0.27 6.55 1.84
N PRO A 85 -1.10 6.59 2.89
CA PRO A 85 -2.49 6.99 2.77
C PRO A 85 -2.63 8.45 2.34
N GLY A 86 -3.74 8.76 1.64
CA GLY A 86 -4.09 10.11 1.21
C GLY A 86 -3.74 10.40 -0.26
N THR A 87 -3.79 11.68 -0.62
CA THR A 87 -3.61 12.18 -2.00
C THR A 87 -2.68 13.39 -2.04
N GLY A 88 -1.60 13.34 -1.26
CA GLY A 88 -0.61 14.41 -1.19
C GLY A 88 0.40 14.37 -2.33
N ASP A 89 1.35 15.31 -2.29
CA ASP A 89 2.36 15.48 -3.35
C ASP A 89 3.29 14.27 -3.49
N ILE A 90 3.52 13.51 -2.41
CA ILE A 90 4.35 12.30 -2.43
C ILE A 90 3.71 11.22 -3.30
N GLN A 91 2.40 10.98 -3.15
CA GLN A 91 1.67 10.01 -3.95
C GLN A 91 1.63 10.41 -5.43
N LEU A 92 1.42 11.70 -5.71
CA LEU A 92 1.42 12.21 -7.08
C LEU A 92 2.80 12.06 -7.73
N THR A 93 3.86 12.42 -7.00
CA THR A 93 5.24 12.31 -7.48
C THR A 93 5.63 10.86 -7.73
N LEU A 94 5.25 9.94 -6.85
CA LEU A 94 5.45 8.50 -7.05
C LEU A 94 4.73 7.99 -8.30
N ALA A 95 3.44 8.32 -8.45
CA ALA A 95 2.63 7.90 -9.58
C ALA A 95 3.12 8.47 -10.92
N GLN A 96 3.78 9.64 -10.91
CA GLN A 96 4.38 10.25 -12.11
C GLN A 96 5.77 9.70 -12.44
N ARG A 97 6.57 9.34 -11.43
CA ARG A 97 7.95 8.89 -11.62
C ARG A 97 8.05 7.40 -11.92
N VAL A 98 7.12 6.61 -11.42
CA VAL A 98 7.10 5.16 -11.62
C VAL A 98 6.13 4.84 -12.75
N PRO A 99 6.50 4.01 -13.74
CA PRO A 99 5.55 3.49 -14.71
C PRO A 99 4.57 2.56 -13.99
N VAL A 100 3.43 3.10 -13.56
CA VAL A 100 2.39 2.35 -12.85
C VAL A 100 1.45 1.71 -13.88
N ALA A 101 1.44 0.37 -13.95
CA ALA A 101 0.56 -0.38 -14.84
C ALA A 101 -0.93 -0.27 -14.45
N GLY A 102 -1.21 0.01 -13.17
CA GLY A 102 -2.55 0.30 -12.68
C GLY A 102 -2.58 0.41 -11.16
N ALA A 103 -3.68 0.93 -10.64
CA ALA A 103 -3.90 1.15 -9.21
C ALA A 103 -5.07 0.29 -8.70
N VAL A 104 -4.96 -0.18 -7.45
CA VAL A 104 -6.05 -0.81 -6.71
C VAL A 104 -6.38 0.08 -5.52
N ILE A 105 -7.64 0.48 -5.40
CA ILE A 105 -8.10 1.32 -4.29
C ILE A 105 -8.60 0.40 -3.17
N VAL A 106 -8.05 0.54 -1.96
CA VAL A 106 -8.53 -0.16 -0.77
C VAL A 106 -9.33 0.81 0.09
N THR A 107 -10.52 0.41 0.53
CA THR A 107 -11.40 1.25 1.37
C THR A 107 -12.19 0.40 2.37
N THR A 108 -12.91 1.02 3.30
CA THR A 108 -13.90 0.36 4.16
C THR A 108 -15.31 0.83 3.80
N PRO A 109 -16.38 0.15 4.25
CA PRO A 109 -17.75 0.53 3.85
C PRO A 109 -18.25 1.89 4.34
N GLN A 110 -17.48 2.55 5.22
CA GLN A 110 -17.86 3.79 5.90
C GLN A 110 -17.72 5.02 5.00
N ASP A 111 -18.62 6.00 5.14
CA ASP A 111 -18.61 7.20 4.29
C ASP A 111 -17.31 8.00 4.35
N ILE A 112 -16.63 8.03 5.50
CA ILE A 112 -15.36 8.72 5.70
C ILE A 112 -14.27 8.07 4.82
N ALA A 113 -14.12 6.74 4.91
CA ALA A 113 -13.15 6.00 4.10
C ALA A 113 -13.47 6.06 2.60
N LEU A 114 -14.76 6.06 2.24
CA LEU A 114 -15.19 6.22 0.85
C LEU A 114 -14.87 7.62 0.30
N ALA A 115 -14.94 8.67 1.13
CA ALA A 115 -14.60 10.03 0.72
C ALA A 115 -13.13 10.14 0.30
N ASP A 116 -12.22 9.48 1.03
CA ASP A 116 -10.80 9.47 0.70
C ASP A 116 -10.48 8.55 -0.48
N ALA A 117 -11.13 7.39 -0.56
CA ALA A 117 -11.05 6.51 -1.73
C ALA A 117 -11.44 7.23 -3.04
N ARG A 118 -12.51 8.06 -3.00
CA ARG A 118 -12.93 8.89 -4.15
C ARG A 118 -11.87 9.90 -4.58
N LYS A 119 -11.18 10.53 -3.62
CA LYS A 119 -10.08 11.46 -3.94
C LYS A 119 -8.92 10.70 -4.58
N GLY A 120 -8.57 9.53 -4.04
CA GLY A 120 -7.51 8.67 -4.58
C GLY A 120 -7.80 8.23 -6.02
N LEU A 121 -9.02 7.78 -6.30
CA LEU A 121 -9.46 7.42 -7.65
C LEU A 121 -9.27 8.59 -8.62
N LYS A 122 -9.79 9.78 -8.28
CA LYS A 122 -9.64 10.99 -9.11
C LYS A 122 -8.19 11.42 -9.31
N MET A 123 -7.32 11.19 -8.32
CA MET A 123 -5.89 11.47 -8.44
C MET A 123 -5.26 10.57 -9.50
N PHE A 124 -5.54 9.26 -9.49
CA PHE A 124 -5.02 8.33 -10.50
C PHE A 124 -5.57 8.62 -11.90
N GLU A 125 -6.84 9.01 -12.02
CA GLU A 125 -7.41 9.48 -13.29
C GLU A 125 -6.64 10.69 -13.85
N LYS A 126 -6.30 11.67 -12.99
CA LYS A 126 -5.53 12.86 -13.42
C LYS A 126 -4.13 12.54 -13.92
N VAL A 127 -3.49 11.49 -13.38
CA VAL A 127 -2.18 11.03 -13.86
C VAL A 127 -2.28 9.91 -14.90
N SER A 128 -3.47 9.67 -15.44
CA SER A 128 -3.74 8.64 -16.47
C SER A 128 -3.34 7.22 -16.05
N VAL A 129 -3.40 6.92 -14.75
CA VAL A 129 -3.15 5.57 -14.22
C VAL A 129 -4.49 4.83 -14.15
N PRO A 130 -4.63 3.65 -14.79
CA PRO A 130 -5.90 2.93 -14.79
C PRO A 130 -6.18 2.32 -13.42
N VAL A 131 -7.39 2.54 -12.89
CA VAL A 131 -7.85 1.91 -11.65
C VAL A 131 -8.40 0.51 -11.98
N LEU A 132 -7.67 -0.53 -11.59
CA LEU A 132 -7.97 -1.94 -11.88
C LEU A 132 -9.12 -2.50 -11.04
N GLY A 133 -9.45 -1.81 -9.95
CA GLY A 133 -10.62 -2.08 -9.13
C GLY A 133 -10.55 -1.49 -7.73
N ILE A 134 -11.65 -1.68 -7.00
CA ILE A 134 -11.81 -1.30 -5.60
C ILE A 134 -11.86 -2.58 -4.75
N VAL A 135 -11.16 -2.61 -3.63
CA VAL A 135 -11.22 -3.67 -2.62
C VAL A 135 -11.86 -3.07 -1.37
N GLU A 136 -12.98 -3.65 -0.93
CA GLU A 136 -13.63 -3.27 0.32
C GLU A 136 -13.07 -4.13 1.46
N ASN A 137 -12.20 -3.56 2.28
CA ASN A 137 -11.64 -4.19 3.48
C ASN A 137 -12.56 -4.00 4.69
N MET A 138 -12.42 -4.86 5.69
CA MET A 138 -13.23 -4.87 6.93
C MET A 138 -14.75 -4.79 6.65
N SER A 139 -15.18 -5.46 5.57
CA SER A 139 -16.56 -5.36 5.06
C SER A 139 -17.60 -6.03 5.95
N VAL A 140 -17.16 -7.02 6.73
CA VAL A 140 -18.02 -7.83 7.59
C VAL A 140 -17.21 -8.40 8.75
N HIS A 141 -17.77 -8.45 9.94
CA HIS A 141 -17.24 -9.19 11.08
C HIS A 141 -17.92 -10.55 11.16
N VAL A 142 -17.12 -11.59 11.36
CA VAL A 142 -17.62 -12.94 11.64
C VAL A 142 -17.16 -13.33 13.04
N CYS A 143 -18.11 -13.46 13.96
CA CYS A 143 -17.84 -13.85 15.34
C CYS A 143 -17.21 -15.25 15.37
N THR A 144 -16.02 -15.38 15.95
CA THR A 144 -15.28 -16.65 16.02
C THR A 144 -15.91 -17.66 16.97
N GLN A 145 -16.78 -17.21 17.89
CA GLN A 145 -17.43 -18.08 18.88
C GLN A 145 -18.73 -18.70 18.35
N CYS A 146 -19.55 -17.95 17.62
CA CYS A 146 -20.88 -18.40 17.20
C CYS A 146 -21.14 -18.34 15.68
N GLY A 147 -20.19 -17.82 14.89
CA GLY A 147 -20.33 -17.67 13.45
C GLY A 147 -21.30 -16.55 13.04
N HIS A 148 -21.79 -15.73 13.98
CA HIS A 148 -22.64 -14.60 13.68
C HIS A 148 -21.93 -13.60 12.76
N VAL A 149 -22.66 -13.08 11.79
CA VAL A 149 -22.14 -12.20 10.74
C VAL A 149 -22.78 -10.83 10.90
N GLU A 150 -21.97 -9.80 11.09
CA GLU A 150 -22.46 -8.43 11.26
C GLU A 150 -21.62 -7.40 10.50
N HIS A 151 -22.27 -6.32 10.08
CA HIS A 151 -21.66 -5.23 9.30
C HIS A 151 -21.38 -4.03 10.21
N ILE A 152 -20.39 -4.17 11.10
CA ILE A 152 -20.03 -3.16 12.12
C ILE A 152 -19.75 -1.78 11.50
N PHE A 153 -19.22 -1.76 10.28
CA PHE A 153 -18.79 -0.56 9.58
C PHE A 153 -19.70 -0.15 8.42
N GLY A 154 -20.90 -0.75 8.34
CA GLY A 154 -21.80 -0.60 7.21
C GLY A 154 -21.53 -1.61 6.10
N ALA A 155 -22.30 -1.51 5.01
CA ALA A 155 -22.24 -2.45 3.90
C ALA A 155 -22.41 -1.77 2.53
N GLY A 156 -21.73 -2.34 1.53
CA GLY A 156 -21.91 -1.99 0.12
C GLY A 156 -21.37 -0.63 -0.29
N GLY A 157 -20.53 0.01 0.52
CA GLY A 157 -19.94 1.32 0.24
C GLY A 157 -19.05 1.29 -1.00
N GLY A 158 -18.13 0.33 -1.04
CA GLY A 158 -17.24 0.09 -2.17
C GLY A 158 -18.00 -0.37 -3.41
N ALA A 159 -19.08 -1.14 -3.27
CA ALA A 159 -19.93 -1.56 -4.39
C ALA A 159 -20.59 -0.36 -5.08
N ARG A 160 -21.21 0.54 -4.30
CA ARG A 160 -21.81 1.78 -4.81
C ARG A 160 -20.76 2.66 -5.49
N MET A 161 -19.58 2.78 -4.88
CA MET A 161 -18.48 3.54 -5.49
C MET A 161 -17.99 2.90 -6.79
N ALA A 162 -17.87 1.58 -6.85
CA ALA A 162 -17.44 0.87 -8.04
C ALA A 162 -18.39 1.11 -9.22
N GLU A 163 -19.69 1.01 -8.97
CA GLU A 163 -20.74 1.32 -9.95
C GLU A 163 -20.69 2.79 -10.40
N GLN A 164 -20.59 3.73 -9.45
CA GLN A 164 -20.55 5.17 -9.74
C GLN A 164 -19.40 5.57 -10.67
N TYR A 165 -18.22 4.97 -10.51
CA TYR A 165 -17.03 5.30 -11.28
C TYR A 165 -16.75 4.30 -12.43
N GLY A 166 -17.65 3.35 -12.67
CA GLY A 166 -17.47 2.35 -13.74
C GLY A 166 -16.24 1.45 -13.55
N VAL A 167 -15.78 1.27 -12.31
CA VAL A 167 -14.62 0.43 -11.97
C VAL A 167 -15.07 -0.90 -11.39
N ARG A 168 -14.24 -1.93 -11.48
CA ARG A 168 -14.60 -3.26 -10.97
C ARG A 168 -14.45 -3.35 -9.44
N LEU A 169 -15.48 -3.79 -8.74
CA LEU A 169 -15.32 -4.25 -7.35
C LEU A 169 -14.59 -5.60 -7.33
N ARG A 170 -13.48 -5.67 -6.61
CA ARG A 170 -12.79 -6.92 -6.25
C ARG A 170 -13.33 -7.38 -4.89
N ARG A 171 -13.48 -8.70 -4.72
CA ARG A 171 -14.17 -9.33 -3.57
C ARG A 171 -13.82 -8.64 -2.24
N GLY A 172 -14.84 -8.31 -1.45
CA GLY A 172 -14.66 -7.72 -0.13
C GLY A 172 -13.91 -8.67 0.82
N ILE A 173 -13.03 -8.10 1.64
CA ILE A 173 -12.26 -8.81 2.66
C ILE A 173 -13.01 -8.66 3.98
N ALA A 174 -13.31 -9.79 4.62
CA ALA A 174 -13.95 -9.86 5.93
C ALA A 174 -12.93 -9.57 7.04
N ALA A 175 -13.33 -8.80 8.05
CA ALA A 175 -12.60 -8.70 9.30
C ALA A 175 -12.73 -10.03 10.05
N ARG A 176 -11.60 -10.69 10.31
CA ARG A 176 -11.50 -11.83 11.21
C ARG A 176 -10.74 -11.37 12.45
N CYS A 177 -11.36 -11.47 13.62
CA CYS A 177 -10.59 -11.36 14.86
C CYS A 177 -9.76 -12.63 15.02
N ALA A 178 -8.46 -12.45 15.24
CA ALA A 178 -7.56 -13.53 15.67
C ALA A 178 -7.83 -13.87 17.14
#